data_AF-A0A847BGG9-F1
#
_entry.id   AF-A0A847BGG9-F1
#
_cell.length_a   1.000
_cell.length_b   1.000
_cell.length_c   1.000
_cell.angle_alpha   90.00
_cell.angle_beta   90.00
_cell.angle_gamma   90.00
#
_symmetry.space_group_name_H-M   'P 1'
#
loop_
_entity.id
_entity.type
_entity.pdbx_description
1 polymer ?
#
loop_
_entity_poly.entity_id
_entity_poly.type
_entity_poly.pdbx_seq_one_letter_code
_entity_poly.pdbx_strand_id
1 'polypeptide(L)'
;GVNRGRLGFLTDISPDELEERVGQVLDGKYEVEERFLLDAELYRDGVLVGGGDALNEVVLHPGKAVRMIEFELFIDQQFVYSQRSDGLIMATPTGSTAYALSGGGSIMHPKLDVIELVPMFPHTLSSRPIVIDAASEIRVHIGETNQTYPHISCDGQTRAVAKPDDVLVVRRKPQRVQLVHPLGHNFYEVLRSKLGWSNRLGD
;
A
#
# COMPACT_ATOMS: atom_id res chain seq x y z
N GLY A 1 -15.86 -9.47 3.02
CA GLY A 1 -15.65 -9.76 4.47
C GLY A 1 -16.68 -9.07 5.35
N VAL A 2 -16.84 -9.46 6.63
CA VAL A 2 -17.83 -8.87 7.55
C VAL A 2 -17.20 -7.76 8.39
N ASN A 3 -17.80 -6.58 8.40
CA ASN A 3 -17.33 -5.46 9.21
C ASN A 3 -17.78 -5.58 10.68
N ARG A 4 -17.00 -5.08 11.64
CA ARG A 4 -17.38 -4.98 13.08
C ARG A 4 -17.74 -3.54 13.50
N GLY A 5 -18.36 -2.78 12.59
CA GLY A 5 -18.63 -1.35 12.75
C GLY A 5 -18.97 -0.70 11.41
N ARG A 6 -18.26 0.37 11.05
CA ARG A 6 -18.48 1.09 9.77
C ARG A 6 -17.86 0.35 8.59
N LEU A 7 -18.64 0.07 7.54
CA LEU A 7 -18.24 -0.54 6.26
C LEU A 7 -16.84 -0.12 5.81
N GLY A 8 -15.92 -1.05 5.62
CA GLY A 8 -14.50 -0.84 5.29
C GLY A 8 -14.19 -1.15 3.83
N PHE A 9 -13.09 -0.65 3.27
CA PHE A 9 -12.75 -0.83 1.85
C PHE A 9 -12.61 -2.30 1.39
N LEU A 10 -12.41 -3.25 2.32
CA LEU A 10 -12.33 -4.70 2.05
C LEU A 10 -13.44 -5.51 2.74
N THR A 11 -14.42 -4.83 3.33
CA THR A 11 -15.51 -5.47 4.09
C THR A 11 -16.86 -4.95 3.61
N ASP A 12 -17.62 -5.83 2.99
CA ASP A 12 -18.80 -5.50 2.20
C ASP A 12 -20.12 -5.75 2.93
N ILE A 13 -20.07 -6.47 4.06
CA ILE A 13 -21.25 -6.93 4.77
C ILE A 13 -21.29 -6.26 6.15
N SER A 14 -22.38 -5.55 6.43
CA SER A 14 -22.66 -5.02 7.77
C SER A 14 -23.09 -6.17 8.70
N PRO A 15 -22.89 -6.04 10.02
CA PRO A 15 -23.38 -7.03 10.98
C PRO A 15 -24.89 -7.32 10.86
N ASP A 16 -25.67 -6.29 10.53
CA ASP A 16 -27.13 -6.37 10.46
C ASP A 16 -27.63 -7.14 9.23
N GLU A 17 -26.86 -7.15 8.15
CA GLU A 17 -27.19 -7.85 6.90
C GLU A 17 -26.48 -9.22 6.78
N LEU A 18 -25.86 -9.68 7.86
CA LEU A 18 -24.93 -10.81 7.85
C LEU A 18 -25.58 -12.09 7.30
N GLU A 19 -26.69 -12.53 7.89
CA GLU A 19 -27.34 -13.80 7.51
C GLU A 19 -27.78 -13.78 6.05
N GLU A 20 -28.41 -12.70 5.60
CA GLU A 20 -28.94 -12.59 4.24
C GLU A 20 -27.80 -12.55 3.21
N ARG A 21 -26.86 -11.61 3.35
CA ARG A 21 -25.79 -11.38 2.37
C ARG A 21 -24.84 -12.57 2.30
N VAL A 22 -24.48 -13.17 3.45
CA VAL A 22 -23.62 -14.35 3.46
C VAL A 22 -24.34 -15.54 2.85
N GLY A 23 -25.63 -15.73 3.14
CA GLY A 23 -26.45 -16.77 2.51
C GLY A 23 -26.44 -16.66 0.98
N GLN A 24 -26.65 -15.44 0.45
CA GLN A 24 -26.57 -15.18 -0.99
C GLN A 24 -25.20 -15.52 -1.58
N VAL A 25 -24.12 -15.14 -0.91
CA VAL A 25 -22.75 -15.48 -1.36
C VAL A 25 -22.53 -16.99 -1.37
N LEU A 26 -22.98 -17.72 -0.35
CA LEU A 26 -22.89 -19.17 -0.29
C LEU A 26 -23.74 -19.87 -1.37
N ASP A 27 -24.85 -19.25 -1.79
CA ASP A 27 -25.67 -19.67 -2.93
C ASP A 27 -25.03 -19.34 -4.30
N GLY A 28 -23.82 -18.79 -4.34
CA GLY A 28 -23.13 -18.43 -5.58
C GLY A 28 -23.49 -17.05 -6.14
N LYS A 29 -24.25 -16.23 -5.40
CA LYS A 29 -24.66 -14.88 -5.83
C LYS A 29 -23.63 -13.85 -5.37
N TYR A 30 -22.49 -13.84 -6.06
CA TYR A 30 -21.39 -12.92 -5.76
C TYR A 30 -20.64 -12.48 -7.01
N GLU A 31 -19.85 -11.43 -6.87
CA GLU A 31 -18.88 -10.95 -7.84
C GLU A 31 -17.47 -11.28 -7.34
N VAL A 32 -16.58 -11.66 -8.25
CA VAL A 32 -15.16 -11.87 -7.95
C VAL A 32 -14.38 -10.69 -8.48
N GLU A 33 -13.52 -10.14 -7.63
CA GLU A 33 -12.55 -9.13 -8.03
C GLU A 33 -11.14 -9.62 -7.73
N GLU A 34 -10.24 -9.46 -8.71
CA GLU A 34 -8.83 -9.81 -8.54
C GLU A 34 -8.03 -8.58 -8.17
N ARG A 35 -7.21 -8.69 -7.12
CA ARG A 35 -6.26 -7.65 -6.71
C ARG A 35 -4.85 -8.21 -6.74
N PHE A 36 -3.91 -7.43 -7.26
CA PHE A 36 -2.50 -7.80 -7.17
C PHE A 36 -1.96 -7.43 -5.78
N LEU A 37 -0.88 -8.09 -5.39
CA LEU A 37 -0.10 -7.79 -4.20
C LEU A 37 1.26 -7.24 -4.61
N LEU A 38 1.89 -6.49 -3.71
CA LEU A 38 3.32 -6.23 -3.79
C LEU A 38 4.09 -7.37 -3.15
N ASP A 39 5.24 -7.67 -3.72
CA ASP A 39 6.27 -8.55 -3.16
C ASP A 39 7.49 -7.68 -2.85
N ALA A 40 7.92 -7.68 -1.59
CA ALA A 40 9.04 -6.90 -1.09
C ALA A 40 10.17 -7.84 -0.65
N GLU A 41 11.36 -7.63 -1.21
CA GLU A 41 12.54 -8.42 -0.94
C GLU A 41 13.69 -7.51 -0.51
N LEU A 42 14.32 -7.82 0.61
CA LEU A 42 15.49 -7.11 1.11
C LEU A 42 16.76 -7.91 0.83
N TYR A 43 17.68 -7.31 0.09
CA TYR A 43 18.97 -7.89 -0.24
C TYR A 43 20.11 -7.21 0.52
N ARG A 44 21.04 -8.01 1.02
CA ARG A 44 22.32 -7.58 1.61
C ARG A 44 23.45 -8.29 0.91
N ASP A 45 24.39 -7.53 0.34
CA ASP A 45 25.52 -8.10 -0.42
C ASP A 45 25.07 -9.10 -1.50
N GLY A 46 23.91 -8.83 -2.12
CA GLY A 46 23.29 -9.70 -3.14
C GLY A 46 22.54 -10.93 -2.59
N VAL A 47 22.46 -11.11 -1.26
CA VAL A 47 21.75 -12.22 -0.62
C VAL A 47 20.42 -11.75 -0.05
N LEU A 48 19.34 -12.50 -0.32
CA LEU A 48 18.03 -12.24 0.28
C LEU A 48 18.08 -12.48 1.79
N VAL A 49 17.78 -11.44 2.58
CA VAL A 49 17.83 -11.48 4.06
C VAL A 49 16.47 -11.30 4.73
N GLY A 50 15.43 -10.96 3.97
CA GLY A 50 14.07 -10.83 4.48
C GLY A 50 13.12 -10.31 3.41
N GLY A 51 11.83 -10.33 3.70
CA GLY A 51 10.82 -9.88 2.75
C GLY A 51 9.40 -10.21 3.19
N GLY A 52 8.43 -9.84 2.36
CA GLY A 52 7.03 -10.16 2.59
C GLY A 52 6.10 -9.56 1.54
N ASP A 53 4.87 -10.04 1.55
CA ASP A 53 3.83 -9.56 0.66
C ASP A 53 3.00 -8.45 1.30
N ALA A 54 2.48 -7.54 0.49
CA ALA A 54 1.53 -6.53 0.91
C ALA A 54 0.34 -6.45 -0.05
N LEU A 55 -0.88 -6.49 0.49
CA LEU A 55 -2.09 -6.18 -0.27
C LEU A 55 -2.27 -4.67 -0.43
N ASN A 56 -1.98 -3.90 0.62
CA ASN A 56 -2.13 -2.45 0.62
C ASN A 56 -0.81 -1.77 0.28
N GLU A 57 0.19 -1.88 1.16
CA GLU A 57 1.43 -1.13 0.99
C GLU A 57 2.66 -1.79 1.61
N VAL A 58 3.81 -1.47 1.00
CA VAL A 58 5.14 -1.65 1.56
C VAL A 58 5.63 -0.29 2.04
N VAL A 59 6.04 -0.19 3.30
CA VAL A 59 6.51 1.05 3.92
C VAL A 59 7.95 0.89 4.35
N LEU A 60 8.83 1.73 3.82
CA LEU A 60 10.17 1.95 4.36
C LEU A 60 10.12 3.10 5.35
N HIS A 61 10.54 2.91 6.59
CA HIS A 61 10.50 3.93 7.64
C HIS A 61 11.64 3.74 8.65
N PRO A 62 12.00 4.73 9.49
CA PRO A 62 13.18 4.66 10.38
C PRO A 62 13.14 3.64 11.52
N GLY A 63 11.99 2.99 11.78
CA GLY A 63 11.77 2.09 12.92
C GLY A 63 11.77 2.76 14.32
N LYS A 64 12.34 3.95 14.45
CA LYS A 64 12.35 4.78 15.66
C LYS A 64 11.74 6.15 15.39
N ALA A 65 11.05 6.71 16.38
CA ALA A 65 10.46 8.03 16.27
C ALA A 65 11.54 9.12 16.06
N VAL A 66 11.20 10.14 15.25
CA VAL A 66 11.97 11.38 15.07
C VAL A 66 13.39 11.17 14.51
N ARG A 67 13.54 10.26 13.54
CA ARG A 67 14.78 10.14 12.75
C ARG A 67 14.45 9.96 11.29
N MET A 68 15.09 10.76 10.45
CA MET A 68 15.02 10.57 9.01
C MET A 68 15.99 9.49 8.54
N ILE A 69 15.66 8.93 7.39
CA ILE A 69 16.54 8.04 6.62
C ILE A 69 16.87 8.69 5.28
N GLU A 70 18.06 8.38 4.78
CA GLU A 70 18.50 8.69 3.42
C GLU A 70 18.39 7.44 2.54
N PHE A 71 17.83 7.58 1.34
CA PHE A 71 17.76 6.49 0.38
C PHE A 71 17.74 7.01 -1.06
N GLU A 72 18.11 6.15 -1.98
CA GLU A 72 18.03 6.41 -3.42
C GLU A 72 16.98 5.51 -4.06
N LEU A 73 16.11 6.11 -4.87
CA LEU A 73 15.04 5.42 -5.57
C LEU A 73 15.43 5.19 -7.03
N PHE A 74 15.24 3.95 -7.47
CA PHE A 74 15.36 3.54 -8.86
C PHE A 74 14.08 2.85 -9.31
N ILE A 75 13.67 3.11 -10.56
CA ILE A 75 12.53 2.44 -11.21
C ILE A 75 13.04 1.87 -12.52
N ASP A 76 12.88 0.56 -12.70
CA ASP A 76 13.39 -0.17 -13.88
C ASP A 76 14.87 0.14 -14.16
N GLN A 77 15.67 0.14 -13.08
CA GLN A 77 17.12 0.45 -13.07
C GLN A 77 17.48 1.91 -13.39
N GLN A 78 16.50 2.80 -13.60
CA GLN A 78 16.72 4.22 -13.81
C GLN A 78 16.71 4.97 -12.48
N PHE A 79 17.74 5.75 -12.21
CA PHE A 79 17.78 6.63 -11.05
C PHE A 79 16.68 7.70 -11.13
N VAL A 80 15.92 7.85 -10.05
CA VAL A 80 14.82 8.83 -9.94
C VAL A 80 15.25 10.00 -9.06
N TYR A 81 15.58 9.73 -7.80
CA TYR A 81 16.07 10.73 -6.85
C TYR A 81 16.77 10.09 -5.65
N SER A 82 17.55 10.93 -4.95
CA SER A 82 17.96 10.69 -3.56
C SER A 82 17.09 11.54 -2.63
N GLN A 83 16.66 10.97 -1.51
CA GLN A 83 15.75 11.64 -0.58
C GLN A 83 16.13 11.38 0.87
N ARG A 84 16.03 12.45 1.68
CA ARG A 84 16.01 12.38 3.14
C ARG A 84 14.59 12.65 3.64
N SER A 85 14.00 11.68 4.31
CA SER A 85 12.61 11.74 4.75
C SER A 85 12.33 10.77 5.90
N ASP A 86 11.10 10.78 6.40
CA ASP A 86 10.61 9.80 7.39
C ASP A 86 10.28 8.45 6.74
N GLY A 87 10.48 8.31 5.43
CA GLY A 87 10.21 7.09 4.70
C GLY A 87 9.62 7.27 3.32
N LEU A 88 9.21 6.13 2.76
CA LEU A 88 8.53 5.99 1.48
C LEU A 88 7.44 4.91 1.62
N ILE A 89 6.24 5.23 1.15
CA ILE A 89 5.14 4.27 1.01
C ILE A 89 5.07 3.86 -0.46
N MET A 90 5.03 2.56 -0.72
CA MET A 90 4.77 1.96 -2.04
C MET A 90 3.43 1.24 -1.93
N ALA A 91 2.38 1.78 -2.55
CA ALA A 91 1.02 1.31 -2.36
C ALA A 91 0.41 0.75 -3.65
N THR A 92 -0.38 -0.31 -3.50
CA THR A 92 -1.29 -0.79 -4.53
C THR A 92 -2.50 0.14 -4.64
N PRO A 93 -3.35 -0.01 -5.68
CA PRO A 93 -4.63 0.69 -5.75
C PRO A 93 -5.56 0.37 -4.58
N THR A 94 -5.47 -0.83 -4.01
CA THR A 94 -6.20 -1.18 -2.78
C THR A 94 -5.68 -0.35 -1.59
N GLY A 95 -4.35 -0.25 -1.45
CA GLY A 95 -3.69 0.54 -0.39
C GLY A 95 -3.77 2.05 -0.53
N SER A 96 -4.17 2.56 -1.70
CA SER A 96 -4.35 3.99 -1.97
C SER A 96 -5.32 4.68 -1.01
N THR A 97 -6.22 3.91 -0.39
CA THR A 97 -7.22 4.39 0.59
C THR A 97 -6.81 4.13 2.05
N ALA A 98 -5.63 3.56 2.27
CA ALA A 98 -5.07 3.23 3.57
C ALA A 98 -4.00 4.25 3.98
N TYR A 99 -2.75 3.81 4.26
CA TYR A 99 -1.73 4.70 4.77
C TYR A 99 -1.26 5.73 3.73
N ALA A 100 -1.25 5.34 2.45
CA ALA A 100 -0.95 6.23 1.33
C ALA A 100 -1.85 7.47 1.29
N LEU A 101 -3.16 7.30 1.54
CA LEU A 101 -4.11 8.42 1.61
C LEU A 101 -3.71 9.45 2.68
N SER A 102 -3.28 8.96 3.85
CA SER A 102 -2.83 9.81 4.96
C SER A 102 -1.50 10.51 4.64
N GLY A 103 -0.66 9.88 3.82
CA GLY A 103 0.60 10.45 3.32
C GLY A 103 0.41 11.48 2.19
N GLY A 104 -0.82 11.77 1.77
CA GLY A 104 -1.12 12.68 0.66
C GLY A 104 -1.06 12.04 -0.73
N GLY A 105 -1.13 10.71 -0.80
CA GLY A 105 -1.33 9.96 -2.04
C GLY A 105 -2.73 10.16 -2.64
N SER A 106 -2.91 9.63 -3.83
CA SER A 106 -4.13 9.74 -4.63
C SER A 106 -5.05 8.55 -4.36
N ILE A 107 -6.36 8.78 -4.37
CA ILE A 107 -7.31 7.66 -4.36
C ILE A 107 -7.31 7.00 -5.73
N MET A 108 -7.01 5.71 -5.78
CA MET A 108 -6.94 4.93 -7.02
C MET A 108 -8.10 3.93 -7.09
N HIS A 109 -8.64 3.74 -8.29
CA HIS A 109 -9.65 2.70 -8.50
C HIS A 109 -8.98 1.31 -8.35
N PRO A 110 -9.55 0.35 -7.60
CA PRO A 110 -8.85 -0.90 -7.26
C PRO A 110 -8.47 -1.79 -8.45
N LYS A 111 -9.15 -1.61 -9.60
CA LYS A 111 -8.91 -2.32 -10.86
C LYS A 111 -7.72 -1.80 -11.68
N LEU A 112 -7.05 -0.72 -11.27
CA LEU A 112 -5.88 -0.21 -11.99
C LEU A 112 -4.68 -1.16 -11.80
N ASP A 113 -3.81 -1.23 -12.80
CA ASP A 113 -2.51 -1.93 -12.71
C ASP A 113 -1.38 -0.90 -12.54
N VAL A 114 -1.38 -0.20 -11.41
CA VAL A 114 -0.39 0.84 -11.10
C VAL A 114 0.10 0.73 -9.66
N ILE A 115 1.30 1.24 -9.39
CA ILE A 115 1.85 1.39 -8.03
C ILE A 115 2.04 2.88 -7.75
N GLU A 116 1.64 3.35 -6.57
CA GLU A 116 1.90 4.72 -6.13
C GLU A 116 3.03 4.77 -5.10
N LEU A 117 3.95 5.70 -5.31
CA LEU A 117 5.07 6.03 -4.44
C LEU A 117 4.74 7.32 -3.69
N VAL A 118 4.55 7.26 -2.38
CA VAL A 118 4.21 8.42 -1.53
C VAL A 118 5.32 8.70 -0.53
N PRO A 119 6.08 9.80 -0.68
CA PRO A 119 7.15 10.16 0.25
C PRO A 119 6.58 10.63 1.60
N MET A 120 7.19 10.19 2.71
CA MET A 120 6.75 10.57 4.07
C MET A 120 7.58 11.74 4.60
N PHE A 121 6.97 12.93 4.75
CA PHE A 121 7.63 14.15 5.27
C PHE A 121 9.01 14.44 4.62
N PRO A 122 9.09 14.57 3.29
CA PRO A 122 10.35 14.83 2.61
C PRO A 122 10.89 16.22 2.93
N HIS A 123 12.20 16.33 3.15
CA HIS A 123 12.86 17.64 3.35
C HIS A 123 13.02 18.46 2.05
N THR A 124 12.66 17.88 0.90
CA THR A 124 12.64 18.55 -0.40
C THR A 124 11.23 19.07 -0.70
N LEU A 125 11.06 20.40 -0.83
CA LEU A 125 9.76 21.05 -1.06
C LEU A 125 9.07 20.65 -2.38
N SER A 126 9.83 20.17 -3.37
CA SER A 126 9.33 19.72 -4.67
C SER A 126 8.96 18.24 -4.71
N SER A 127 9.15 17.48 -3.63
CA SER A 127 8.80 16.04 -3.62
C SER A 127 7.29 15.85 -3.73
N ARG A 128 6.85 14.92 -4.58
CA ARG A 128 5.45 14.64 -4.91
C ARG A 128 5.24 13.13 -5.04
N PRO A 129 4.02 12.63 -4.80
CA PRO A 129 3.68 11.26 -5.15
C PRO A 129 3.91 10.97 -6.64
N ILE A 130 4.34 9.75 -6.95
CA ILE A 130 4.55 9.28 -8.32
C ILE A 130 3.73 8.01 -8.52
N VAL A 131 2.96 7.93 -9.62
CA VAL A 131 2.25 6.72 -10.03
C VAL A 131 2.99 6.10 -11.21
N ILE A 132 3.28 4.81 -11.13
CA ILE A 132 3.99 4.03 -12.15
C ILE A 132 3.22 2.78 -12.55
N ASP A 133 3.61 2.16 -13.65
CA ASP A 133 3.07 0.86 -14.08
C ASP A 133 3.37 -0.23 -13.04
N ALA A 134 2.40 -1.09 -12.74
CA ALA A 134 2.61 -2.17 -11.77
C ALA A 134 3.58 -3.26 -12.25
N ALA A 135 3.93 -3.30 -13.54
CA ALA A 135 4.96 -4.17 -14.07
C ALA A 135 6.38 -3.67 -13.77
N SER A 136 6.55 -2.40 -13.38
CA SER A 136 7.85 -1.83 -13.05
C SER A 136 8.44 -2.44 -11.77
N GLU A 137 9.76 -2.54 -11.75
CA GLU A 137 10.54 -2.91 -10.56
C GLU A 137 11.01 -1.64 -9.85
N ILE A 138 10.70 -1.54 -8.55
CA ILE A 138 11.17 -0.46 -7.69
C ILE A 138 12.37 -0.97 -6.90
N ARG A 139 13.49 -0.25 -6.93
CA ARG A 139 14.62 -0.49 -6.03
C ARG A 139 14.86 0.72 -5.14
N VAL A 140 15.06 0.46 -3.86
CA VAL A 140 15.42 1.47 -2.87
C VAL A 140 16.75 1.08 -2.24
N HIS A 141 17.78 1.85 -2.52
CA HIS A 141 19.11 1.68 -1.93
C HIS A 141 19.17 2.45 -0.61
N ILE A 142 19.50 1.76 0.48
CA ILE A 142 19.58 2.38 1.80
C ILE A 142 20.92 3.11 1.93
N GLY A 143 20.87 4.42 2.19
CA GLY A 143 22.07 5.26 2.23
C GLY A 143 23.08 4.82 3.30
N GLU A 144 24.37 4.86 2.95
CA GLU A 144 25.53 4.50 3.76
C GLU A 144 25.60 5.24 5.10
N THR A 145 25.16 6.50 5.12
CA THR A 145 25.30 7.41 6.27
C THR A 145 24.19 7.26 7.31
N ASN A 146 23.21 6.38 7.06
CA ASN A 146 22.11 6.14 7.98
C ASN A 146 22.61 5.61 9.32
N GLN A 147 22.35 6.35 10.39
CA GLN A 147 22.66 5.94 11.76
C GLN A 147 21.59 5.01 12.36
N THR A 148 20.47 4.82 11.65
CA THR A 148 19.36 3.96 12.03
C THR A 148 19.23 2.80 11.07
N TYR A 149 18.61 1.72 11.54
CA TYR A 149 18.25 0.58 10.74
C TYR A 149 16.80 0.75 10.28
N PRO A 150 16.54 1.11 9.00
CA PRO A 150 15.18 1.30 8.54
C PRO A 150 14.39 0.00 8.61
N HIS A 151 13.11 0.09 8.94
CA HIS A 151 12.19 -1.02 8.95
C HIS A 151 11.42 -1.05 7.63
N ILE A 152 11.17 -2.28 7.16
CA ILE A 152 10.29 -2.56 6.03
C ILE A 152 9.05 -3.21 6.60
N SER A 153 7.91 -2.54 6.43
CA SER A 153 6.62 -3.01 6.90
C SER A 153 5.71 -3.30 5.72
N CYS A 154 5.06 -4.46 5.75
CA CYS A 154 4.05 -4.84 4.76
C CYS A 154 2.71 -4.92 5.48
N ASP A 155 1.72 -4.17 4.99
CA ASP A 155 0.38 -4.06 5.59
C ASP A 155 0.42 -3.75 7.10
N GLY A 156 1.30 -2.83 7.50
CA GLY A 156 1.49 -2.39 8.89
C GLY A 156 2.27 -3.35 9.79
N GLN A 157 2.73 -4.50 9.29
CA GLN A 157 3.57 -5.44 10.05
C GLN A 157 5.01 -5.34 9.60
N THR A 158 5.94 -5.10 10.53
CA THR A 158 7.38 -5.13 10.22
C THR A 158 7.79 -6.53 9.77
N ARG A 159 8.32 -6.63 8.54
CA ARG A 159 8.78 -7.88 7.91
C ARG A 159 10.29 -8.03 7.91
N ALA A 160 11.01 -6.92 7.77
CA ALA A 160 12.46 -6.91 7.72
C ALA A 160 13.04 -5.62 8.29
N VAL A 161 14.32 -5.66 8.67
CA VAL A 161 15.10 -4.52 9.14
C VAL A 161 16.33 -4.39 8.26
N ALA A 162 16.42 -3.26 7.57
CA ALA A 162 17.49 -2.94 6.65
C ALA A 162 18.70 -2.33 7.38
N LYS A 163 19.87 -2.50 6.76
CA LYS A 163 21.14 -1.87 7.11
C LYS A 163 21.54 -0.89 6.01
N PRO A 164 22.50 0.02 6.29
CA PRO A 164 23.21 0.73 5.24
C PRO A 164 23.67 -0.24 4.14
N ASP A 165 23.59 0.19 2.89
CA ASP A 165 23.91 -0.56 1.66
C ASP A 165 22.98 -1.72 1.29
N ASP A 166 22.00 -2.05 2.12
CA ASP A 166 20.97 -2.99 1.71
C ASP A 166 20.13 -2.39 0.56
N VAL A 167 19.57 -3.29 -0.26
CA VAL A 167 18.68 -2.94 -1.36
C VAL A 167 17.33 -3.57 -1.13
N LEU A 168 16.31 -2.73 -0.95
CA LEU A 168 14.92 -3.15 -0.97
C LEU A 168 14.44 -3.18 -2.42
N VAL A 169 13.90 -4.30 -2.86
CA VAL A 169 13.28 -4.47 -4.17
C VAL A 169 11.80 -4.74 -3.99
N VAL A 170 10.95 -3.98 -4.67
CA VAL A 170 9.50 -4.12 -4.62
C VAL A 170 8.95 -4.30 -6.03
N ARG A 171 8.12 -5.32 -6.21
CA ARG A 171 7.51 -5.68 -7.50
C ARG A 171 6.07 -6.08 -7.31
N ARG A 172 5.29 -6.08 -8.40
CA ARG A 172 4.01 -6.81 -8.40
C ARG A 172 4.25 -8.30 -8.26
N LYS A 173 3.57 -8.91 -7.30
CA LYS A 173 3.52 -10.37 -7.11
C LYS A 173 2.83 -11.03 -8.30
N PRO A 174 3.34 -12.16 -8.84
CA PRO A 174 2.69 -12.88 -9.94
C PRO A 174 1.28 -13.39 -9.58
N GLN A 175 1.09 -13.78 -8.32
CA GLN A 175 -0.19 -14.24 -7.80
C GLN A 175 -1.09 -13.06 -7.44
N ARG A 176 -2.39 -13.22 -7.72
CA ARG A 176 -3.45 -12.27 -7.34
C ARG A 176 -4.29 -12.86 -6.22
N VAL A 177 -4.82 -12.00 -5.35
CA VAL A 177 -5.86 -12.39 -4.40
C VAL A 177 -7.23 -12.24 -5.08
N GLN A 178 -8.13 -13.18 -4.81
CA GLN A 178 -9.52 -13.11 -5.22
C GLN A 178 -10.36 -12.65 -4.03
N LEU A 179 -11.04 -11.53 -4.22
CA LEU A 179 -12.02 -11.00 -3.28
C LEU A 179 -13.42 -11.35 -3.78
N VAL A 180 -14.26 -11.80 -2.86
CA VAL A 180 -15.66 -12.13 -3.13
C VAL A 180 -16.53 -11.04 -2.53
N HIS A 181 -17.32 -10.41 -3.39
CA HIS A 181 -18.21 -9.33 -3.02
C HIS A 181 -19.68 -9.75 -3.24
N PRO A 182 -20.62 -9.32 -2.38
CA PRO A 182 -22.05 -9.42 -2.70
C PRO A 182 -22.36 -8.70 -4.02
N LEU A 183 -23.40 -9.14 -4.73
CA LEU A 183 -23.87 -8.48 -5.96
C LEU A 183 -24.15 -6.99 -5.71
N GLY A 184 -23.74 -6.15 -6.67
CA GLY A 184 -23.95 -4.70 -6.60
C GLY A 184 -22.94 -3.94 -5.74
N HIS A 185 -21.80 -4.56 -5.41
CA HIS A 185 -20.70 -3.87 -4.74
C HIS A 185 -20.23 -2.65 -5.54
N ASN A 186 -20.13 -1.49 -4.88
CA ASN A 186 -19.78 -0.23 -5.51
C ASN A 186 -18.67 0.50 -4.75
N PHE A 187 -17.47 0.52 -5.33
CA PHE A 187 -16.30 1.20 -4.76
C PHE A 187 -16.55 2.68 -4.41
N TYR A 188 -17.25 3.42 -5.28
CA TYR A 188 -17.53 4.84 -5.03
C TYR A 188 -18.55 5.07 -3.93
N GLU A 189 -19.46 4.12 -3.71
CA GLU A 189 -20.35 4.16 -2.55
C GLU A 189 -19.60 4.00 -1.24
N VAL A 190 -18.64 3.06 -1.21
CA VAL A 190 -17.74 2.90 -0.06
C VAL A 190 -16.93 4.17 0.20
N LEU A 191 -16.37 4.79 -0.85
CA LEU A 191 -15.66 6.08 -0.73
C LEU A 191 -16.55 7.17 -0.16
N ARG A 192 -17.76 7.34 -0.70
CA ARG A 192 -18.72 8.35 -0.23
C ARG A 192 -19.05 8.18 1.25
N SER A 193 -19.30 6.94 1.68
CA SER A 193 -19.59 6.60 3.08
C SER A 193 -18.39 6.86 3.99
N LYS A 194 -17.19 6.45 3.57
CA LYS A 194 -15.97 6.57 4.39
C LYS A 194 -15.41 7.98 4.51
N LEU A 195 -15.44 8.74 3.42
CA LEU A 195 -14.86 10.07 3.34
C LEU A 195 -15.87 11.19 3.56
N GLY A 196 -17.14 10.84 3.80
CA GLY A 196 -18.21 11.80 4.07
C GLY A 196 -18.56 12.68 2.86
N TRP A 197 -18.24 12.25 1.63
CA TRP A 197 -18.50 13.04 0.42
C TRP A 197 -19.99 13.23 0.11
N SER A 198 -20.85 12.42 0.72
CA SER A 198 -22.31 12.57 0.62
C SER A 198 -22.89 13.63 1.54
N ASN A 199 -22.14 14.12 2.53
CA ASN A 199 -22.66 15.05 3.51
C ASN A 199 -22.76 16.44 2.87
N ARG A 200 -23.99 16.91 2.64
CA ARG A 200 -24.23 18.32 2.31
C ARG A 200 -24.20 19.11 3.62
N LEU A 201 -23.51 20.25 3.62
CA LEU A 201 -23.62 21.22 4.72
C LEU A 201 -25.06 21.75 4.72
N GLY A 202 -25.89 21.33 5.68
CA GLY A 202 -27.24 21.86 5.87
C GLY A 202 -28.37 20.84 6.05
N ASP A 203 -28.10 19.53 5.98
CA ASP A 203 -29.02 18.46 6.39
C ASP A 203 -28.60 17.84 7.74
#